data_AF-A0A7C7JM93-F1
#
_entry.id   AF-A0A7C7JM93-F1
#
_cell.length_a   1.000
_cell.length_b   1.000
_cell.length_c   1.000
_cell.angle_alpha   90.00
_cell.angle_beta   90.00
_cell.angle_gamma   90.00
#
_symmetry.space_group_name_H-M   'P 1'
#
loop_
_entity.id
_entity.type
_entity.pdbx_description
1 polymer ?
#
loop_
_entity_poly.entity_id
_entity_poly.type
_entity_poly.pdbx_seq_one_letter_code
_entity_poly.pdbx_strand_id
1 'polypeptide(L)'
;MPKKQPDKGETRIRKYIKGLIRNKKYLTVEDICLYLEKYYKVPIHIPSVFYKYKRIINECRKEVYRERQRERRKRKRKGEREG
;
A
#
# COMPACT_ATOMS: atom_id res chain seq x y z
N MET A 1 0.82 18.50 17.91
CA MET A 1 0.76 17.03 17.98
C MET A 1 1.96 16.43 17.23
N PRO A 2 2.93 15.80 17.90
CA PRO A 2 4.09 15.23 17.21
C PRO A 2 3.67 14.04 16.34
N LYS A 3 3.99 14.09 15.05
CA LYS A 3 3.82 12.96 14.13
C LYS A 3 4.86 11.89 14.51
N LYS A 4 4.40 10.80 15.13
CA LYS A 4 5.22 9.64 15.49
C LYS A 4 5.99 9.18 14.24
N GLN A 5 7.33 9.22 14.28
CA GLN A 5 8.15 8.75 13.16
C GLN A 5 7.89 7.26 12.95
N PRO A 6 7.64 6.79 11.72
CA PRO A 6 7.37 5.39 11.47
C PRO A 6 8.62 4.55 11.75
N ASP A 7 8.47 3.52 12.58
CA ASP A 7 9.55 2.58 12.89
C ASP A 7 10.12 1.96 11.60
N LYS A 8 11.43 1.65 11.57
CA LYS A 8 12.09 1.05 10.38
C LYS A 8 11.36 -0.21 9.86
N GLY A 9 10.71 -0.97 10.75
CA GLY A 9 9.87 -2.12 10.40
C GLY A 9 8.57 -1.76 9.66
N GLU A 10 7.90 -0.67 10.04
CA GLU A 10 6.71 -0.17 9.34
C GLU A 10 7.02 0.18 7.88
N THR A 11 8.26 0.63 7.64
CA THR A 11 8.73 0.99 6.29
C THR A 11 8.85 -0.24 5.37
N ARG A 12 9.32 -1.39 5.88
CA ARG A 12 9.41 -2.65 5.09
C ARG A 12 8.03 -3.21 4.77
N ILE A 13 7.12 -3.20 5.74
CA ILE A 13 5.74 -3.67 5.54
C ILE A 13 5.01 -2.79 4.53
N ARG A 14 5.13 -1.45 4.63
CA ARG A 14 4.55 -0.53 3.65
C ARG A 14 5.07 -0.80 2.22
N LYS A 15 6.38 -1.03 2.05
CA LYS A 15 6.95 -1.39 0.74
C LYS A 15 6.35 -2.69 0.19
N TYR A 16 6.21 -3.71 1.04
CA TYR A 16 5.61 -4.99 0.66
C TYR A 16 4.14 -4.84 0.25
N ILE A 17 3.33 -4.14 1.06
CA ILE A 17 1.91 -3.86 0.75
C ILE A 17 1.78 -3.12 -0.58
N LYS A 18 2.58 -2.08 -0.82
CA LYS A 18 2.57 -1.36 -2.11
C LYS A 18 2.93 -2.27 -3.28
N GLY A 19 3.92 -3.16 -3.11
CA GLY A 19 4.28 -4.16 -4.11
C GLY A 19 3.11 -5.10 -4.45
N LEU A 20 2.40 -5.60 -3.43
CA LEU A 20 1.21 -6.42 -3.62
C LEU A 20 0.12 -5.67 -4.42
N ILE A 21 -0.21 -4.44 -4.02
CA ILE A 21 -1.24 -3.61 -4.69
C ILE A 21 -0.85 -3.27 -6.14
N ARG A 22 0.45 -3.09 -6.41
CA ARG A 22 0.96 -2.78 -7.75
C ARG A 22 0.84 -3.99 -8.69
N ASN A 23 1.23 -5.17 -8.21
CA ASN A 23 1.42 -6.36 -9.04
C ASN A 23 0.18 -7.25 -9.15
N LYS A 24 -0.65 -7.34 -8.10
CA LYS A 24 -1.82 -8.23 -8.08
C LYS A 24 -3.10 -7.41 -8.25
N LYS A 25 -3.92 -7.82 -9.22
CA LYS A 25 -5.27 -7.27 -9.40
C LYS A 25 -6.21 -7.91 -8.35
N TYR A 26 -7.10 -7.12 -7.77
CA TYR A 26 -8.19 -7.57 -6.89
C TYR A 26 -7.85 -8.15 -5.50
N LEU A 27 -6.67 -7.87 -4.92
CA LEU A 27 -6.43 -8.23 -3.52
C LEU A 27 -7.32 -7.42 -2.57
N THR A 28 -8.12 -8.08 -1.73
CA THR A 28 -8.89 -7.40 -0.67
C THR A 28 -7.98 -6.95 0.48
N VAL A 29 -8.53 -6.22 1.45
CA VAL A 29 -7.77 -5.84 2.66
C VAL A 29 -7.45 -7.08 3.47
N GLU A 30 -8.42 -7.97 3.58
CA GLU A 30 -8.38 -9.24 4.29
C GLU A 30 -7.29 -10.14 3.71
N ASP A 31 -7.22 -10.27 2.38
CA ASP A 31 -6.15 -11.01 1.72
C ASP A 31 -4.77 -10.47 2.11
N ILE A 32 -4.58 -9.15 2.02
CA ILE A 32 -3.31 -8.51 2.34
C ILE A 32 -2.96 -8.73 3.82
N CYS A 33 -3.93 -8.67 4.72
CA CYS A 33 -3.73 -8.99 6.12
C CYS A 33 -3.25 -10.45 6.30
N LEU A 34 -3.85 -11.42 5.61
CA LEU A 34 -3.39 -12.83 5.64
C LEU A 34 -1.94 -12.98 5.15
N TYR A 35 -1.53 -12.22 4.12
CA TYR A 35 -0.11 -12.17 3.72
C TYR A 35 0.77 -11.61 4.85
N LEU A 36 0.34 -10.55 5.55
CA LEU A 36 1.11 -9.98 6.66
C LEU A 36 1.22 -10.96 7.83
N GLU A 37 0.18 -11.72 8.14
CA GLU A 37 0.23 -12.75 9.18
C GLU A 37 1.21 -13.87 8.80
N LYS A 38 1.14 -14.36 7.55
CA LYS A 38 2.01 -15.44 7.05
C LYS A 38 3.49 -15.03 7.02
N TYR A 39 3.80 -13.87 6.46
CA TYR A 39 5.18 -13.45 6.14
C TYR A 39 5.83 -12.57 7.20
N TYR A 40 5.04 -11.77 7.93
CA TYR A 40 5.55 -10.84 8.94
C TYR A 40 5.15 -11.22 10.37
N LYS A 41 4.46 -12.36 10.56
CA LYS A 41 4.00 -12.86 11.87
C LYS A 41 3.20 -11.82 12.64
N VAL A 42 2.47 -10.98 11.92
CA VAL A 42 1.57 -9.98 12.50
C VAL A 42 0.34 -10.72 13.04
N PRO A 43 -0.05 -10.54 14.32
CA PRO A 43 -1.20 -11.23 14.88
C PRO A 43 -2.51 -10.56 14.41
N ILE A 44 -2.93 -10.86 13.18
CA ILE A 44 -4.09 -10.23 12.52
C ILE A 44 -5.40 -10.62 13.20
N HIS A 45 -5.46 -11.78 13.83
CA HIS A 45 -6.60 -12.21 14.65
C HIS A 45 -6.93 -11.23 15.80
N ILE A 46 -5.97 -10.40 16.24
CA ILE A 46 -6.22 -9.37 17.25
C ILE A 46 -6.92 -8.17 16.58
N PRO A 47 -8.14 -7.78 17.00
CA PRO A 47 -8.91 -6.73 16.32
C PRO A 47 -8.18 -5.39 16.21
N SER A 48 -7.49 -4.95 17.26
CA SER A 48 -6.72 -3.70 17.26
C SER A 48 -5.61 -3.70 16.21
N VAL A 49 -4.96 -4.85 15.99
CA VAL A 49 -3.92 -5.06 15.00
C VAL A 49 -4.52 -5.08 13.60
N PHE A 50 -5.63 -5.80 13.39
CA PHE A 50 -6.38 -5.78 12.14
C PHE A 50 -6.73 -4.35 11.71
N TYR A 51 -7.36 -3.56 12.60
CA TYR A 51 -7.76 -2.20 12.27
C TYR A 51 -6.56 -1.27 12.02
N LYS A 52 -5.45 -1.45 12.74
CA LYS A 52 -4.19 -0.74 12.46
C LYS A 52 -3.70 -1.01 11.04
N TYR A 53 -3.61 -2.28 10.64
CA TYR A 53 -3.11 -2.63 9.31
C TYR A 53 -4.11 -2.34 8.20
N LYS A 54 -5.42 -2.48 8.44
CA LYS A 54 -6.47 -2.00 7.53
C LYS A 54 -6.28 -0.53 7.17
N ARG A 55 -5.97 0.32 8.16
CA ARG A 55 -5.65 1.74 7.91
C ARG A 55 -4.39 1.90 7.04
N ILE A 56 -3.30 1.21 7.38
CA ILE A 56 -2.03 1.26 6.63
C ILE A 56 -2.22 0.80 5.18
N ILE A 57 -2.98 -0.27 4.95
CA ILE A 57 -3.28 -0.82 3.62
C ILE A 57 -4.05 0.22 2.79
N ASN A 58 -5.05 0.87 3.39
CA ASN A 58 -5.83 1.91 2.72
C ASN A 58 -4.98 3.14 2.37
N GLU A 59 -4.05 3.55 3.23
CA GLU A 59 -3.07 4.60 2.93
C GLU A 59 -2.19 4.20 1.72
N CYS A 60 -1.64 2.98 1.73
CA CYS A 60 -0.83 2.46 0.63
C CYS A 60 -1.60 2.38 -0.69
N ARG A 61 -2.88 1.97 -0.66
CA ARG A 61 -3.75 1.94 -1.84
C ARG A 61 -3.91 3.33 -2.45
N LYS A 62 -4.22 4.33 -1.63
CA LYS A 62 -4.38 5.72 -2.08
C LYS A 62 -3.09 6.23 -2.73
N GLU A 63 -1.94 5.94 -2.14
CA GLU A 63 -0.63 6.34 -2.69
C GLU A 63 -0.36 5.68 -4.05
N VAL A 64 -0.51 4.36 -4.16
CA VAL A 64 -0.30 3.63 -5.42
C VAL A 64 -1.26 4.10 -6.52
N TYR A 65 -2.52 4.38 -6.18
CA TYR A 65 -3.48 4.88 -7.16
C TYR A 65 -3.14 6.30 -7.62
N ARG A 66 -2.70 7.18 -6.72
CA ARG A 66 -2.19 8.52 -7.10
C ARG A 66 -0.96 8.43 -8.00
N GLU A 67 -0.03 7.52 -7.70
CA GLU A 67 1.14 7.26 -8.56
C GLU A 67 0.70 6.85 -9.98
N ARG A 68 -0.18 5.85 -10.11
CA ARG A 68 -0.73 5.41 -11.41
C ARG A 68 -1.41 6.55 -12.18
N GLN A 69 -2.17 7.39 -11.49
CA GLN A 69 -2.83 8.55 -12.11
C GLN A 69 -1.82 9.57 -12.63
N ARG A 70 -0.75 9.85 -11.87
CA ARG A 70 0.33 10.76 -12.29
C ARG A 70 1.08 10.20 -13.50
N GLU A 71 1.39 8.91 -13.51
CA GLU A 71 2.06 8.24 -14.64
C GLU A 71 1.22 8.31 -15.92
N ARG A 72 -0.09 8.05 -15.82
CA ARG A 72 -1.03 8.19 -16.94
C ARG A 72 -1.03 9.61 -17.52
N ARG A 73 -1.08 10.63 -16.66
CA ARG A 73 -1.04 12.04 -17.09
C ARG A 73 0.29 12.39 -17.76
N LYS A 74 1.42 11.90 -17.24
CA LYS A 74 2.75 12.11 -17.85
C LYS A 74 2.83 11.45 -19.24
N ARG A 75 2.33 10.23 -19.39
CA ARG A 75 2.32 9.52 -20.69
C ARG A 75 1.47 10.25 -21.73
N LYS A 76 0.28 10.73 -21.36
CA LYS A 76 -0.56 11.55 -22.25
C LYS A 76 0.15 12.81 -22.74
N ARG A 77 0.71 13.60 -21.82
CA ARG A 77 1.47 14.83 -22.15
C ARG A 77 2.71 14.58 -23.00
N LYS A 78 3.33 13.40 -22.88
CA LYS A 78 4.48 13.03 -23.72
C LYS A 78 4.05 12.68 -25.14
N GLY A 79 2.97 11.91 -25.29
CA GLY A 79 2.39 11.60 -26.60
C GLY A 79 1.90 12.83 -27.36
N GLU A 80 1.36 13.84 -26.68
CA GLU A 80 0.92 15.12 -27.28
C GLU A 80 2.08 16.04 -27.71
N ARG A 81 3.32 15.78 -27.28
CA ARG A 81 4.51 16.59 -27.65
C ARG A 81 5.34 15.96 -28.77
N GLU A 82 5.12 14.68 -29.05
CA GLU A 82 5.89 13.90 -30.03
C GLU A 82 5.07 13.62 -31.31
N GLY A 83 3.81 14.05 -31.38
CA GLY A 83 2.96 14.04 -32.58
C GLY A 83 2.51 15.44 -32.95
#